data_AF-A0A8J7EGR0-F1
#
_entry.id   AF-A0A8J7EGR0-F1
#
_cell.length_a   1.000
_cell.length_b   1.000
_cell.length_c   1.000
_cell.angle_alpha   90.00
_cell.angle_beta   90.00
_cell.angle_gamma   90.00
#
_symmetry.space_group_name_H-M   'P 1'
#
loop_
_entity.id
_entity.type
_entity.pdbx_description
1 polymer ?
#
loop_
_entity_poly.entity_id
_entity_poly.type
_entity_poly.pdbx_seq_one_letter_code
_entity_poly.pdbx_strand_id
1 'polypeptide(L)' 'MIGHSQQVHCPNCGQLAERHHIDPDQLVRTQCAACDYLMITCSRTGRVIEAYAPGLFAASAC' A
#
# COMPACT_ATOMS: atom_id res chain seq x y z
N MET A 1 -12.68 -17.12 -1.81
CA MET A 1 -11.50 -16.23 -1.86
C MET A 1 -11.94 -14.89 -2.46
N ILE A 2 -12.62 -14.05 -1.69
CA ILE A 2 -13.04 -12.72 -2.18
C ILE A 2 -12.26 -11.73 -1.35
N GLY A 3 -11.06 -11.36 -1.82
CA GLY A 3 -10.36 -10.20 -1.27
C GLY A 3 -10.92 -8.96 -1.95
N HIS A 4 -11.44 -8.00 -1.18
CA HIS A 4 -11.96 -6.76 -1.74
C HIS A 4 -10.79 -5.81 -2.05
N SER A 5 -10.65 -5.40 -3.30
CA SER A 5 -9.65 -4.41 -3.73
C SER A 5 -10.29 -3.04 -3.94
N GLN A 6 -9.59 -2.01 -3.47
CA GLN A 6 -9.96 -0.60 -3.62
C GLN A 6 -8.81 0.16 -4.25
N GLN A 7 -9.13 1.10 -5.12
CA GLN A 7 -8.15 2.07 -5.61
C GLN A 7 -7.97 3.19 -4.60
N VAL A 8 -6.73 3.48 -4.24
CA VAL A 8 -6.36 4.55 -3.29
C VAL A 8 -5.20 5.35 -3.86
N HIS A 9 -4.94 6.54 -3.31
CA HIS A 9 -3.70 7.25 -3.61
C HIS A 9 -2.55 6.69 -2.77
N CYS A 10 -1.40 6.50 -3.40
CA CYS A 10 -0.19 6.06 -2.74
C CYS A 10 0.25 7.09 -1.70
N PRO A 11 0.48 6.70 -0.44
CA PRO A 11 0.94 7.63 0.60
C PRO A 11 2.40 8.08 0.39
N ASN A 12 3.15 7.37 -0.46
CA ASN A 12 4.52 7.74 -0.83
C ASN A 12 4.50 8.74 -1.99
N CYS A 13 4.15 8.30 -3.21
CA CYS A 13 4.27 9.14 -4.41
C CYS A 13 2.99 9.88 -4.85
N GLY A 14 1.84 9.66 -4.20
CA GLY A 14 0.55 10.24 -4.58
C GLY A 14 -0.12 9.62 -5.82
N GLN A 15 0.56 8.77 -6.59
CA GLN A 15 0.00 8.06 -7.74
C GLN A 15 -1.07 7.03 -7.31
N LEU A 16 -1.83 6.51 -8.27
CA LEU A 16 -2.80 5.45 -7.98
C LEU A 16 -2.09 4.19 -7.46
N ALA A 17 -2.70 3.62 -6.43
CA ALA A 17 -2.27 2.43 -5.70
C ALA A 17 -3.49 1.54 -5.44
N GLU A 18 -3.23 0.29 -5.08
CA GLU A 18 -4.26 -0.70 -4.80
C GLU A 18 -4.20 -1.08 -3.33
N ARG A 19 -5.37 -1.16 -2.69
CA ARG A 19 -5.53 -1.68 -1.33
C ARG A 19 -6.39 -2.93 -1.37
N HIS A 20 -5.83 -4.05 -0.96
CA HIS A 20 -6.49 -5.35 -0.89
C HIS A 20 -6.79 -5.70 0.57
N HIS A 21 -8.05 -6.01 0.86
CA HIS A 21 -8.46 -6.64 2.10
C HIS A 21 -8.40 -8.15 1.93
N ILE A 22 -7.53 -8.79 2.70
CA ILE A 22 -7.35 -10.24 2.71
C ILE A 22 -7.98 -10.74 4.01
N ASP A 23 -9.30 -10.91 3.96
CA ASP A 23 -10.12 -11.32 5.11
C ASP A 23 -9.67 -12.62 5.80
N PRO A 24 -9.28 -13.72 5.09
CA PRO A 24 -8.87 -14.95 5.78
C PRO A 24 -7.64 -14.75 6.67
N ASP A 25 -6.72 -13.88 6.27
CA ASP A 25 -5.48 -13.59 7.00
C ASP A 25 -5.58 -12.34 7.89
N GLN A 26 -6.71 -11.65 7.85
CA GLN A 26 -6.92 -10.37 8.55
C GLN A 26 -5.85 -9.34 8.18
N LEU A 27 -5.51 -9.26 6.89
CA LEU A 27 -4.49 -8.35 6.36
C LEU A 27 -5.12 -7.28 5.48
N VAL A 28 -4.52 -6.10 5.50
CA VAL A 28 -4.74 -5.04 4.52
C VAL A 28 -3.41 -4.76 3.84
N ARG A 29 -3.34 -5.07 2.54
CA ARG A 29 -2.16 -4.84 1.72
C ARG A 29 -2.40 -3.64 0.82
N THR A 30 -1.63 -2.57 1.01
CA THR A 30 -1.59 -1.40 0.13
C THR A 30 -0.31 -1.47 -0.71
N GLN A 31 -0.43 -1.41 -2.03
CA GLN A 31 0.71 -1.49 -2.96
C GLN A 31 0.63 -0.43 -4.05
N CYS A 32 1.77 0.11 -4.46
CA CYS A 32 1.86 1.03 -5.59
C CYS A 32 2.90 0.55 -6.60
N ALA A 33 2.47 0.34 -7.83
CA ALA A 33 3.35 -0.07 -8.93
C ALA A 33 4.27 1.06 -9.44
N ALA A 34 3.99 2.32 -9.10
CA ALA A 34 4.75 3.47 -9.61
C ALA A 34 6.04 3.77 -8.83
N CYS A 35 6.05 3.48 -7.52
CA CYS A 35 7.20 3.75 -6.65
C CYS A 35 7.55 2.55 -5.77
N ASP A 36 7.08 1.36 -6.13
CA ASP A 36 7.25 0.10 -5.38
C ASP A 36 6.89 0.19 -3.89
N TYR A 37 5.97 1.09 -3.52
CA TYR A 37 5.51 1.21 -2.13
C TYR A 37 4.66 -0.02 -1.76
N LEU A 38 4.96 -0.63 -0.62
CA LEU A 38 4.21 -1.74 -0.05
C LEU A 38 3.97 -1.49 1.44
N MET A 39 2.74 -1.68 1.89
CA MET A 39 2.37 -1.65 3.29
C MET A 39 1.36 -2.74 3.58
N ILE A 40 1.68 -3.61 4.54
CA ILE A 40 0.79 -4.66 5.03
C ILE A 40 0.49 -4.38 6.50
N THR A 41 -0.79 -4.22 6.81
CA THR A 41 -1.27 -4.01 8.18
C THR A 41 -2.27 -5.08 8.59
N CYS A 42 -2.40 -5.31 9.89
CA CYS A 42 -3.47 -6.14 10.43
C CYS A 42 -4.80 -5.38 10.32
N SER A 43 -5.82 -5.95 9.66
CA SER A 43 -7.14 -5.34 9.48
C SER A 43 -7.87 -5.10 10.81
N ARG A 44 -7.58 -5.90 11.85
CA ARG A 44 -8.22 -5.77 13.17
C ARG A 44 -7.55 -4.77 14.10
N THR A 45 -6.22 -4.69 14.06
CA THR A 45 -5.45 -3.88 15.03
C THR A 45 -4.82 -2.63 14.42
N GLY A 46 -4.75 -2.56 13.09
CA GLY A 46 -4.05 -1.49 12.36
C GLY A 46 -2.52 -1.54 12.47
N ARG A 47 -1.96 -2.52 13.20
CA ARG A 47 -0.50 -2.65 13.34
C ARG A 47 0.15 -2.96 12.00
N VAL A 48 1.28 -2.33 11.75
CA VAL A 48 2.14 -2.62 10.60
C VAL A 48 2.80 -3.98 10.81
N ILE A 49 2.65 -4.85 9.82
CA ILE A 49 3.28 -6.17 9.77
C ILE A 49 4.52 -6.08 8.89
N GLU A 50 4.39 -5.45 7.73
CA GLU A 50 5.48 -5.22 6.78
C GLU A 50 5.29 -3.87 6.10
N ALA A 51 6.38 -3.14 5.89
CA ALA A 51 6.36 -1.88 5.17
C ALA A 51 7.66 -1.71 4.38
N TYR A 52 7.51 -1.33 3.11
CA TYR A 52 8.58 -0.96 2.21
C TYR A 52 8.21 0.35 1.53
N ALA A 53 9.07 1.35 1.70
CA ALA A 53 8.88 2.68 1.14
C ALA A 53 10.18 3.11 0.48
N PRO A 54 10.27 2.97 -0.86
CA PRO A 54 11.42 3.48 -1.61
C PRO A 54 11.50 5.00 -1.43
N GLY A 55 12.73 5.49 -1.27
CA GLY A 55 12.98 6.92 -1.30
C GLY A 55 12.44 7.48 -2.61
N LEU A 56 11.50 8.41 -2.53
CA LEU A 56 11.14 9.21 -3.68
C LEU A 56 12.39 9.99 -4.02
N PHE A 57 13.07 9.63 -5.11
CA PHE A 57 13.88 10.61 -5.78
C PHE A 57 12.91 11.73 -6.09
N ALA A 58 12.98 12.82 -5.31
CA ALA A 58 12.36 14.06 -5.70
C ALA A 58 12.95 14.33 -7.07
N ALA A 59 12.20 14.01 -8.13
CA ALA A 59 12.52 14.48 -9.45
C ALA A 59 12.51 15.99 -9.26
N SER A 60 13.70 16.56 -9.13
CA SER A 60 13.93 17.98 -9.14
C SER A 60 13.21 18.46 -10.38
N ALA A 61 12.06 19.11 -10.18
CA ALA A 61 11.41 19.85 -11.23
C ALA A 61 12.42 20.92 -11.64
N CYS A 62 13.09 20.71 -12.76
CA CYS A 62 13.88 21.72 -13.45
C CYS A 62 12.95 22.67 -14.19
#